data_AF-A0A1I7U9J7-F1
#
_entry.id   AF-A0A1I7U9J7-F1
#
_cell.length_a   1.000
_cell.length_b   1.000
_cell.length_c   1.000
_cell.angle_alpha   90.00
_cell.angle_beta   90.00
_cell.angle_gamma   90.00
#
_symmetry.space_group_name_H-M   'P 1'
#
loop_
_entity.id
_entity.type
_entity.pdbx_description
1 polymer ?
#
loop_
_entity_poly.entity_id
_entity_poly.type
_entity_poly.pdbx_seq_one_letter_code
_entity_poly.pdbx_strand_id
1 'polypeptide(L)'
;MITLSTIVFLGHAIYKKMQADAEMIAQKTFAIRKQLFHALALQTIVPIIFMYTPTTILFLCPLIGVELGVIANSSPICLALYPALDPIGTIYIIQAYRNCVLGKLKYQRYD
;
A
#
# COMPACT_ATOMS: atom_id res chain seq x y z
N MET A 1 -13.61 8.26 15.29
CA MET A 1 -12.89 8.43 16.57
C MET A 1 -12.40 7.10 17.12
N ILE A 2 -13.27 6.13 17.42
CA ILE A 2 -12.86 4.81 17.97
C ILE A 2 -11.94 4.02 17.02
N THR A 3 -12.21 4.04 15.70
CA THR A 3 -11.43 3.33 14.68
C THR A 3 -10.01 3.88 14.50
N LEU A 4 -9.84 5.19 14.59
CA LEU A 4 -8.51 5.82 14.50
C LEU A 4 -7.68 5.46 15.74
N SER A 5 -8.30 5.48 16.92
CA SER A 5 -7.64 5.10 18.16
C SER A 5 -7.21 3.63 18.18
N THR A 6 -8.04 2.71 17.67
CA THR A 6 -7.67 1.30 17.59
C THR A 6 -6.56 1.04 16.58
N ILE A 7 -6.57 1.70 15.42
CA ILE A 7 -5.50 1.59 14.41
C ILE A 7 -4.16 2.07 14.99
N VAL A 8 -4.14 3.22 15.67
CA VAL A 8 -2.92 3.75 16.30
C VAL A 8 -2.43 2.82 17.41
N PHE A 9 -3.33 2.30 18.24
CA PHE A 9 -2.99 1.38 19.32
C PHE A 9 -2.41 0.05 18.79
N LEU A 10 -3.06 -0.55 17.80
CA LEU A 10 -2.61 -1.78 17.14
C LEU A 10 -1.27 -1.54 16.43
N GLY A 11 -1.13 -0.43 15.71
CA GLY A 11 0.12 -0.05 15.05
C GLY A 11 1.28 0.08 16.04
N HIS A 12 1.04 0.73 17.17
CA HIS A 12 2.03 0.85 18.24
C HIS A 12 2.36 -0.49 18.90
N ALA A 13 1.36 -1.34 19.15
CA ALA A 13 1.55 -2.68 19.71
C ALA A 13 2.36 -3.59 18.76
N ILE A 14 2.07 -3.55 17.46
CA ILE A 14 2.79 -4.28 16.41
C ILE A 14 4.23 -3.78 16.32
N TYR A 15 4.46 -2.47 16.38
CA TYR A 15 5.80 -1.89 16.35
C TYR A 15 6.65 -2.36 17.53
N LYS A 16 6.07 -2.34 18.74
CA LYS A 16 6.75 -2.80 19.96
C LYS A 16 7.05 -4.29 19.92
N LYS A 17 6.10 -5.11 19.44
CA LYS A 17 6.28 -6.56 19.25
C LYS A 17 7.34 -6.86 18.19
N MET A 18 7.37 -6.10 17.10
CA MET A 18 8.34 -6.25 16.02
C MET A 18 9.77 -5.97 16.51
N GLN A 19 9.97 -4.96 17.37
CA GLN A 19 11.29 -4.73 17.98
C GLN A 19 11.69 -5.84 18.97
N ALA A 20 10.76 -6.32 19.79
CA ALA A 20 11.03 -7.41 20.73
C ALA A 20 11.38 -8.73 20.03
N ASP A 21 10.71 -9.03 18.91
CA ASP A 21 10.99 -10.26 18.16
C ASP A 21 12.21 -10.12 17.20
N ALA A 22 12.82 -8.93 17.08
CA ALA A 22 13.94 -8.68 16.17
C ALA A 22 15.20 -9.51 16.49
N GLU A 23 15.41 -9.84 17.77
CA GLU A 23 16.53 -10.69 18.23
C GLU A 23 16.25 -12.19 18.04
N MET A 24 14.97 -12.59 18.06
CA MET A 24 14.55 -13.99 18.01
C MET A 24 14.24 -14.47 16.58
N ILE A 25 13.88 -13.55 15.67
CA ILE A 25 13.53 -13.87 14.29
C ILE A 25 14.79 -13.87 13.41
N ALA A 26 14.87 -14.86 12.51
CA ALA A 26 15.90 -14.88 11.46
C ALA A 26 15.95 -13.55 10.69
N GLN A 27 17.15 -12.97 10.54
CA GLN A 27 17.38 -11.66 9.94
C GLN A 27 16.66 -11.47 8.58
N LYS A 28 16.65 -12.52 7.75
CA LYS A 28 15.92 -12.54 6.46
C LYS A 28 14.41 -12.36 6.63
N THR A 29 13.80 -13.06 7.60
CA THR A 29 12.37 -12.99 7.89
C THR A 29 11.98 -11.66 8.52
N PHE A 30 12.83 -11.08 9.37
CA PHE A 30 12.60 -9.76 9.97
C PHE A 30 12.58 -8.65 8.90
N ALA A 31 13.53 -8.67 7.97
CA ALA A 31 13.59 -7.70 6.87
C ALA A 31 12.32 -7.75 5.99
N ILE A 32 11.81 -8.94 5.69
CA ILE A 32 10.58 -9.12 4.90
C ILE A 32 9.36 -8.59 5.65
N ARG A 33 9.22 -8.89 6.95
CA ARG A 33 8.10 -8.37 7.78
C ARG A 33 8.10 -6.83 7.82
N LYS A 34 9.26 -6.21 7.96
CA LYS A 34 9.41 -4.74 7.94
C LYS A 34 9.04 -4.14 6.57
N GLN A 35 9.51 -4.74 5.49
CA GLN A 35 9.19 -4.30 4.13
C GLN A 35 7.70 -4.44 3.83
N LEU A 36 7.06 -5.52 4.27
CA LEU A 36 5.62 -5.74 4.10
C LEU A 36 4.80 -4.72 4.89
N PHE A 37 5.20 -4.38 6.11
CA PHE A 37 4.54 -3.34 6.90
C PHE A 37 4.62 -1.96 6.23
N HIS A 38 5.79 -1.59 5.71
CA HIS A 38 5.95 -0.35 4.96
C HIS A 38 5.15 -0.39 3.64
N ALA A 39 5.17 -1.51 2.92
CA ALA A 39 4.40 -1.67 1.71
C ALA A 39 2.90 -1.53 1.98
N LEU A 40 2.38 -2.07 3.08
CA LEU A 40 0.98 -1.92 3.48
C LEU A 40 0.62 -0.45 3.79
N ALA A 41 1.52 0.29 4.45
CA ALA A 41 1.35 1.72 4.68
C ALA A 41 1.36 2.52 3.36
N LEU A 42 2.23 2.16 2.41
CA LEU A 42 2.31 2.86 1.12
C LEU A 42 1.14 2.50 0.20
N GLN A 43 0.75 1.22 0.18
CA GLN A 43 -0.39 0.67 -0.54
C GLN A 43 -1.72 1.21 -0.03
N THR A 44 -1.79 1.75 1.19
CA THR A 44 -2.98 2.46 1.68
C THR A 44 -2.97 3.94 1.29
N ILE A 45 -1.80 4.57 1.17
CA ILE A 45 -1.68 5.96 0.71
C ILE A 45 -1.99 6.09 -0.79
N VAL A 46 -1.55 5.13 -1.62
CA VAL A 46 -1.78 5.11 -3.07
C VAL A 46 -3.28 5.20 -3.45
N PRO A 47 -4.20 4.35 -2.96
CA PRO A 47 -5.64 4.48 -3.20
C PRO A 47 -6.22 5.75 -2.61
N ILE A 48 -5.71 6.25 -1.48
CA ILE A 48 -6.19 7.53 -0.95
C ILE A 48 -5.92 8.66 -1.96
N ILE A 49 -4.77 8.64 -2.63
CA ILE A 49 -4.47 9.66 -3.66
C ILE A 49 -5.23 9.35 -4.96
N PHE A 50 -5.14 8.12 -5.48
CA PHE A 50 -5.65 7.78 -6.81
C PHE A 50 -7.16 7.49 -6.87
N MET A 51 -7.78 7.02 -5.79
CA MET A 51 -9.24 6.79 -5.73
C MET A 51 -9.97 7.92 -5.01
N TYR A 52 -9.45 8.43 -3.89
CA TYR A 52 -10.18 9.43 -3.11
C TYR A 52 -10.21 10.78 -3.84
N THR A 53 -9.11 11.22 -4.45
CA THR A 53 -9.07 12.48 -5.21
C THR A 53 -10.10 12.56 -6.35
N PRO A 54 -10.18 11.63 -7.32
CA PRO A 54 -11.19 11.72 -8.38
C PRO A 54 -12.61 11.59 -7.83
N THR A 55 -12.84 10.71 -6.85
CA THR A 55 -14.17 10.53 -6.23
C THR A 55 -14.64 11.79 -5.52
N THR A 56 -13.73 12.47 -4.81
CA THR A 56 -14.06 13.70 -4.08
C THR A 56 -14.32 14.85 -5.05
N ILE A 57 -13.58 14.95 -6.16
CA ILE A 57 -13.81 15.94 -7.21
C ILE A 57 -15.15 15.69 -7.92
N LEU A 58 -15.48 14.43 -8.25
CA LEU A 58 -16.76 14.04 -8.81
C LEU A 58 -17.94 14.38 -7.89
N PHE A 59 -17.74 14.34 -6.58
CA PHE A 59 -18.79 14.63 -5.61
C PHE A 59 -18.91 16.12 -5.28
N LEU A 60 -17.78 16.86 -5.26
CA LEU A 60 -17.73 18.29 -4.94
C LEU A 60 -18.09 19.20 -6.13
N CYS A 61 -17.67 18.88 -7.35
CA CYS A 61 -17.96 19.72 -8.53
C CYS A 61 -19.46 19.95 -8.78
N PRO A 62 -20.35 18.94 -8.70
CA PRO A 62 -21.78 19.13 -8.90
C PRO A 62 -22.39 20.05 -7.83
N LEU A 63 -21.86 20.00 -6.60
CA LEU A 63 -22.30 20.85 -5.48
C LEU A 63 -21.92 22.33 -5.68
N ILE A 64 -20.87 22.62 -6.45
CA ILE A 64 -20.39 23.97 -6.75
C ILE A 64 -20.93 24.47 -8.11
N GLY A 65 -21.67 23.63 -8.85
CA GLY A 65 -22.25 23.95 -10.16
C GLY A 65 -21.25 23.86 -11.32
N VAL A 66 -20.16 23.09 -11.16
CA VAL A 66 -19.14 22.88 -12.19
C VAL A 66 -19.47 21.66 -13.04
N GLU A 67 -19.54 21.84 -14.36
CA GLU A 67 -19.74 20.77 -15.34
C GLU A 67 -18.48 19.88 -15.42
N LEU A 68 -18.62 18.60 -15.04
CA LEU A 68 -17.50 17.68 -14.83
C LEU A 68 -16.87 17.08 -16.10
N GLY A 69 -17.42 17.36 -17.29
CA GLY A 69 -16.90 16.97 -18.61
C GLY A 69 -15.92 15.80 -18.64
N VAL A 70 -14.65 16.08 -18.94
CA VAL A 70 -13.57 15.09 -19.10
C VAL A 70 -13.24 14.33 -17.79
N ILE A 71 -13.42 14.96 -16.62
CA ILE A 71 -13.12 14.39 -15.30
C ILE A 71 -14.13 13.28 -14.94
N ALA A 72 -15.38 13.43 -15.38
CA ALA A 72 -16.42 12.40 -15.29
C ALA A 72 -16.03 11.14 -16.07
N ASN A 73 -15.37 11.29 -17.22
CA ASN A 73 -14.94 10.17 -18.04
C ASN A 73 -13.60 9.55 -17.58
N SER A 74 -12.69 10.34 -16.99
CA SER A 74 -11.39 9.85 -16.54
C SER A 74 -11.47 9.07 -15.21
N SER A 75 -12.38 9.44 -14.31
CA SER A 75 -12.53 8.78 -13.01
C SER A 75 -12.80 7.27 -13.09
N PRO A 76 -13.76 6.75 -13.91
CA PRO A 76 -13.98 5.31 -14.05
C PRO A 76 -12.77 4.59 -14.66
N ILE A 77 -11.97 5.25 -15.50
CA ILE A 77 -10.73 4.69 -16.06
C ILE A 77 -9.68 4.52 -14.95
N CYS A 78 -9.49 5.52 -14.09
CA CYS A 78 -8.60 5.42 -12.93
C CYS A 78 -9.04 4.32 -11.96
N LEU A 79 -10.35 4.21 -11.72
CA LEU A 79 -10.95 3.16 -10.88
C LEU A 79 -10.72 1.76 -11.47
N ALA A 80 -10.86 1.60 -12.78
CA ALA A 80 -10.63 0.32 -13.47
C ALA A 80 -9.16 -0.08 -13.52
N LEU A 81 -8.23 0.89 -13.51
CA LEU A 81 -6.79 0.65 -13.56
C LEU A 81 -6.18 0.37 -12.18
N TYR A 82 -6.78 0.90 -11.11
CA TYR A 82 -6.28 0.75 -9.74
C TYR A 82 -6.00 -0.72 -9.31
N PRO A 83 -6.86 -1.71 -9.59
CA PRO A 83 -6.61 -3.11 -9.24
C PRO A 83 -5.36 -3.71 -9.90
N ALA A 84 -4.95 -3.19 -11.05
CA ALA A 84 -3.72 -3.62 -11.72
C ALA A 84 -2.49 -2.88 -11.19
N LEU A 85 -2.62 -1.59 -10.84
CA LEU A 85 -1.53 -0.78 -10.31
C LEU A 85 -1.13 -1.18 -8.88
N ASP A 86 -2.09 -1.60 -8.05
CA ASP A 86 -1.88 -1.99 -6.67
C ASP A 86 -0.85 -3.15 -6.50
N PRO A 87 -0.97 -4.30 -7.21
CA PRO A 87 0.03 -5.35 -7.16
C PRO A 87 1.36 -4.96 -7.83
N ILE A 88 1.34 -4.13 -8.89
CA ILE A 88 2.56 -3.66 -9.56
C ILE A 88 3.38 -2.77 -8.63
N GLY A 89 2.74 -1.82 -7.94
CA GLY A 89 3.37 -0.97 -6.94
C GLY A 89 3.93 -1.79 -5.79
N THR A 90 3.14 -2.74 -5.28
CA THR A 90 3.56 -3.63 -4.19
C THR A 90 4.78 -4.47 -4.56
N ILE A 91 4.83 -5.03 -5.78
CA ILE A 91 5.98 -5.76 -6.30
C ILE A 91 7.20 -4.84 -6.42
N TYR A 92 7.03 -3.59 -6.86
CA TYR A 92 8.13 -2.64 -6.99
C TYR A 92 8.70 -2.18 -5.64
N ILE A 93 7.88 -2.10 -4.59
CA ILE A 93 8.29 -1.65 -3.26
C ILE A 93 8.96 -2.77 -2.45
N ILE A 94 8.42 -3.99 -2.53
CA ILE A 94 8.90 -5.12 -1.74
C ILE A 94 10.04 -5.83 -2.50
N GLN A 95 11.27 -5.67 -2.00
CA GLN A 95 12.46 -6.28 -2.61
C GLN A 95 12.35 -7.80 -2.76
N ALA A 96 11.69 -8.48 -1.81
CA ALA A 96 11.45 -9.92 -1.89
C ALA A 96 10.57 -10.31 -3.10
N TYR A 97 9.55 -9.52 -3.42
CA TYR A 97 8.71 -9.74 -4.59
C TYR A 97 9.46 -9.42 -5.88
N ARG A 98 10.27 -8.36 -5.94
CA ARG A 98 11.15 -8.09 -7.08
C ARG A 98 12.10 -9.25 -7.37
N ASN A 99 12.74 -9.77 -6.33
CA ASN A 99 13.68 -10.89 -6.46
C ASN A 99 12.97 -12.18 -6.89
N CYS A 100 11.71 -12.38 -6.50
CA CYS A 100 10.85 -13.46 -6.96
C CYS A 100 10.55 -13.36 -8.46
N VAL A 101 10.05 -12.21 -8.90
CA VAL A 101 9.69 -11.96 -10.31
C VAL A 101 10.92 -12.03 -11.23
N LEU A 102 12.09 -11.59 -10.75
CA LEU A 102 13.35 -11.67 -11.49
C LEU A 102 14.04 -13.05 -11.40
N GLY A 103 13.42 -14.05 -10.76
CA GLY A 103 13.97 -15.40 -10.64
C GLY A 103 15.23 -15.53 -9.76
N LYS A 104 15.56 -14.52 -8.95
CA LYS A 104 16.78 -14.48 -8.12
C LYS A 104 16.68 -15.25 -6.79
N LEU A 105 15.54 -15.88 -6.51
CA LEU A 105 15.30 -16.61 -5.25
C LEU A 105 16.16 -17.87 -5.06
N LYS A 106 16.73 -18.42 -6.14
CA LYS A 106 17.58 -19.63 -6.07
C LYS A 106 18.99 -19.39 -5.53
N TYR A 107 19.47 -18.14 -5.47
CA TYR A 107 20.87 -17.84 -5.11
C TYR A 107 21.09 -17.67 -3.58
N GLN A 108 20.05 -17.45 -2.78
CA GLN A 108 20.19 -17.14 -1.34
C GLN A 108 19.93 -18.30 -0.37
N ARG A 109 19.75 -19.53 -0.88
CA ARG A 109 19.59 -20.76 -0.06
C ARG A 109 20.81 -21.69 -0.10
N TYR A 110 21.89 -21.30 -0.77
CA TYR A 110 23.11 -22.10 -0.92
C TYR A 110 24.36 -21.48 -0.25
N ASP A 111 24.19 -20.39 0.50
CA ASP A 111 25.18 -19.81 1.42
C ASP A 111 24.61 -19.77 2.84
#